data_AF-A0A6S6UCU8-F1
#
_entry.id   AF-A0A6S6UCU8-F1
#
_cell.length_a   1.000
_cell.length_b   1.000
_cell.length_c   1.000
_cell.angle_alpha   90.00
_cell.angle_beta   90.00
_cell.angle_gamma   90.00
#
_symmetry.space_group_name_H-M   'P 1'
#
loop_
_entity.id
_entity.type
_entity.pdbx_description
1 polymer ?
#
loop_
_entity_poly.entity_id
_entity_poly.type
_entity_poly.pdbx_seq_one_letter_code
_entity_poly.pdbx_strand_id
1 'polypeptide(L)'
;MWTLRKAKTALNADDKRQLKRLFSHSPDLKQAYQLSQQLTRLFNAPTSRSGGIRRLKNRMRTVNSSELKCFDTFLGTLETWLEEIANYFVARENSGFVEGLNNRIKVIKRRCYGLVNKNHLFQRITLELSGGDCFA
;
A
#
# COMPACT_ATOMS: atom_id res chain seq x y z
N MET A 1 -8.59 11.63 -11.94
CA MET A 1 -7.55 11.14 -11.00
C MET A 1 -7.62 9.61 -10.77
N TRP A 2 -8.80 8.98 -10.82
CA TRP A 2 -8.96 7.52 -10.64
C TRP A 2 -8.21 6.66 -11.70
N THR A 3 -8.08 7.15 -12.93
CA THR A 3 -7.44 6.42 -14.05
C THR A 3 -5.96 6.12 -13.85
N LEU A 4 -5.22 6.95 -13.12
CA LEU A 4 -3.79 6.75 -12.82
C LEU A 4 -3.55 5.60 -11.82
N ARG A 5 -4.56 5.23 -11.03
CA ARG A 5 -4.44 4.19 -9.99
C ARG A 5 -4.93 2.82 -10.44
N LYS A 6 -5.68 2.74 -11.54
CA LYS A 6 -6.15 1.48 -12.10
C LYS A 6 -4.98 0.61 -12.55
N ALA A 7 -5.10 -0.69 -12.33
CA ALA A 7 -4.23 -1.68 -12.97
C ALA A 7 -4.35 -1.55 -14.49
N LYS A 8 -3.25 -1.77 -15.23
CA LYS A 8 -3.27 -1.67 -16.70
C LYS A 8 -4.29 -2.60 -17.36
N THR A 9 -4.59 -3.74 -16.74
CA THR A 9 -5.59 -4.71 -17.19
C THR A 9 -7.03 -4.23 -17.00
N ALA A 10 -7.25 -3.28 -16.09
CA ALA A 10 -8.57 -2.71 -15.77
C ALA A 10 -8.86 -1.39 -16.50
N LEU A 11 -7.98 -0.94 -17.40
CA LEU A 11 -8.15 0.29 -18.17
C LEU A 11 -9.05 0.02 -19.39
N ASN A 12 -10.19 0.71 -19.45
CA ASN A 12 -11.05 0.70 -20.64
C ASN A 12 -10.51 1.65 -21.73
N ALA A 13 -11.18 1.70 -22.88
CA ALA A 13 -10.76 2.53 -24.01
C ALA A 13 -10.71 4.04 -23.67
N ASP A 14 -11.66 4.50 -22.85
CA ASP A 14 -11.78 5.89 -22.45
C ASP A 14 -10.68 6.30 -21.46
N ASP A 15 -10.39 5.43 -20.48
CA ASP A 15 -9.28 5.61 -19.53
C ASP A 15 -7.97 5.76 -20.29
N LYS A 16 -7.74 4.94 -21.33
CA LYS A 16 -6.54 4.99 -22.17
C LYS A 16 -6.44 6.30 -22.96
N ARG A 17 -7.56 6.79 -23.53
CA ARG A 17 -7.58 8.09 -24.22
C ARG A 17 -7.26 9.23 -23.26
N GLN A 18 -7.86 9.24 -22.07
CA GLN A 18 -7.61 10.25 -21.04
C GLN A 18 -6.15 10.24 -20.59
N LEU A 19 -5.58 9.06 -20.31
CA LEU A 19 -4.17 8.94 -19.95
C LEU A 19 -3.24 9.42 -21.07
N LYS A 20 -3.53 9.09 -22.33
CA LYS A 20 -2.74 9.55 -23.47
C LYS A 20 -2.72 11.08 -23.55
N ARG A 21 -3.89 11.73 -23.40
CA ARG A 21 -4.00 13.20 -23.37
C ARG A 21 -3.26 13.80 -22.18
N LEU A 22 -3.39 13.19 -20.99
CA LEU A 22 -2.71 13.68 -19.80
C LEU A 22 -1.18 13.60 -19.94
N PHE A 23 -0.68 12.49 -20.48
CA PHE A 23 0.74 12.28 -20.70
C PHE A 23 1.33 13.13 -21.83
N SER A 24 0.52 13.62 -22.78
CA SER A 24 1.02 14.61 -23.76
C SER A 24 1.25 15.98 -23.14
N HIS A 25 0.54 16.31 -22.04
CA HIS A 25 0.73 17.57 -21.33
C HIS A 25 1.82 17.51 -20.25
N SER A 26 2.17 16.32 -19.75
CA SER A 26 3.22 16.15 -18.74
C SER A 26 4.01 14.84 -18.96
N PRO A 27 5.20 14.94 -19.59
CA PRO A 27 6.14 13.82 -19.73
C PRO A 27 6.61 13.27 -18.38
N ASP A 28 6.85 14.14 -17.40
CA ASP A 28 7.29 13.76 -16.06
C ASP A 28 6.26 12.88 -15.36
N LEU A 29 4.97 13.25 -15.46
CA LEU A 29 3.88 12.44 -14.92
C LEU A 29 3.80 11.07 -15.61
N LYS A 30 4.05 11.01 -16.91
CA LYS A 30 4.11 9.74 -17.65
C LYS A 30 5.23 8.85 -17.11
N GLN A 31 6.41 9.43 -16.88
CA GLN A 31 7.55 8.70 -16.31
C GLN A 31 7.25 8.22 -14.89
N ALA A 32 6.73 9.10 -14.02
CA ALA A 32 6.33 8.74 -12.66
C ALA A 32 5.28 7.62 -12.62
N TYR A 33 4.29 7.69 -13.52
CA TYR A 33 3.29 6.64 -13.68
C TYR A 33 3.93 5.31 -14.11
N GLN A 34 4.86 5.34 -15.07
CA GLN A 34 5.56 4.13 -15.52
C GLN A 34 6.40 3.49 -14.42
N LEU A 35 7.15 4.29 -13.65
CA LEU A 35 7.95 3.82 -12.52
C LEU A 35 7.07 3.18 -11.44
N SER A 36 5.94 3.81 -11.10
CA SER A 36 4.96 3.28 -10.14
C SER A 36 4.41 1.92 -10.60
N GLN A 37 4.04 1.79 -11.88
CA GLN A 37 3.54 0.54 -12.44
C GLN A 37 4.61 -0.56 -12.48
N GLN A 38 5.88 -0.21 -12.71
CA GLN A 38 6.99 -1.16 -12.65
C GLN A 38 7.21 -1.68 -11.22
N LEU A 39 7.07 -0.81 -10.22
CA LEU A 39 7.15 -1.19 -8.82
C LEU A 39 6.02 -2.15 -8.44
N THR A 40 4.77 -1.87 -8.84
CA THR A 40 3.63 -2.78 -8.61
C THR A 40 3.88 -4.16 -9.22
N ARG A 41 4.43 -4.22 -10.44
CA ARG A 41 4.78 -5.49 -11.08
C ARG A 41 5.86 -6.25 -10.33
N LEU A 42 6.84 -5.55 -9.75
CA LEU A 42 7.90 -6.15 -8.94
C LEU A 42 7.31 -6.82 -7.71
N PHE A 43 6.46 -6.13 -6.96
CA PHE A 43 5.78 -6.71 -5.79
C PHE A 43 4.88 -7.89 -6.16
N ASN A 44 4.20 -7.82 -7.30
CA ASN A 44 3.30 -8.90 -7.71
C ASN A 44 4.03 -10.16 -8.22
N ALA A 45 5.25 -10.01 -8.72
CA ALA A 45 6.03 -11.13 -9.26
C ALA A 45 6.50 -12.08 -8.14
N PRO A 46 6.39 -13.40 -8.31
CA PRO A 46 6.95 -14.36 -7.37
C PRO A 46 8.47 -14.25 -7.34
N THR A 47 9.03 -14.11 -6.15
CA THR A 47 10.49 -14.05 -5.93
C THR A 47 10.79 -14.43 -4.49
N SER A 48 12.02 -14.88 -4.22
CA SER A 48 12.50 -15.03 -2.84
C SER A 48 12.71 -13.66 -2.19
N ARG A 49 12.79 -13.62 -0.85
CA ARG A 49 13.14 -12.43 -0.06
C ARG A 49 14.41 -11.74 -0.59
N SER A 50 15.50 -12.50 -0.73
CA SER A 50 16.78 -11.98 -1.23
C SER A 50 16.69 -11.49 -2.68
N GLY A 51 15.93 -12.19 -3.53
CA GLY A 51 15.65 -11.75 -4.89
C GLY A 51 14.84 -10.45 -4.93
N GLY A 52 13.87 -10.31 -4.03
CA GLY A 52 13.06 -9.11 -3.84
C GLY A 52 13.89 -7.90 -3.42
N ILE A 53 14.74 -8.05 -2.40
CA ILE A 53 15.71 -7.02 -1.95
C ILE A 53 16.59 -6.57 -3.12
N ARG A 54 17.18 -7.51 -3.85
CA ARG A 54 18.04 -7.18 -5.01
C ARG A 54 17.29 -6.38 -6.06
N ARG A 55 16.06 -6.80 -6.38
CA ARG A 55 15.20 -6.12 -7.37
C ARG A 55 14.79 -4.72 -6.89
N LEU A 56 14.44 -4.56 -5.62
CA LEU A 56 14.09 -3.27 -5.02
C LEU A 56 15.28 -2.31 -5.03
N LYS A 57 16.47 -2.74 -4.59
CA LYS A 57 17.70 -1.91 -4.65
C LYS A 57 18.02 -1.47 -6.08
N ASN A 58 17.93 -2.38 -7.04
CA ASN A 58 18.13 -2.02 -8.46
C ASN A 58 17.11 -0.99 -8.93
N ARG A 59 15.84 -1.10 -8.50
CA ARG A 59 14.80 -0.13 -8.84
C ARG A 59 15.00 1.22 -8.17
N MET A 60 15.41 1.26 -6.92
CA MET A 60 15.75 2.51 -6.23
C MET A 60 16.85 3.25 -6.99
N ARG A 61 17.88 2.56 -7.47
CA ARG A 61 18.91 3.17 -8.33
C ARG A 61 18.33 3.74 -9.62
N THR A 62 17.45 3.00 -10.31
CA THR A 62 16.79 3.50 -11.53
C THR A 62 15.95 4.75 -11.26
N VAL A 63 15.25 4.81 -10.13
CA VAL A 63 14.44 5.99 -9.77
C VAL A 63 15.33 7.15 -9.35
N ASN A 64 16.40 6.91 -8.58
CA ASN A 64 17.40 7.94 -8.23
C ASN A 64 18.12 8.51 -9.45
N SER A 65 18.33 7.70 -10.49
CA SER A 65 18.88 8.19 -11.78
C SER A 65 17.87 8.96 -12.63
N SER A 66 16.59 8.96 -12.25
CA SER A 66 15.61 9.82 -12.92
C SER A 66 15.68 11.23 -12.35
N GLU A 67 15.36 12.24 -13.16
CA GLU A 67 15.28 13.65 -12.72
C GLU A 67 14.06 13.92 -11.82
N LEU A 68 13.25 12.89 -11.51
CA LEU A 68 12.03 13.00 -10.73
C LEU A 68 12.30 13.03 -9.23
N LYS A 69 12.07 14.18 -8.60
CA LYS A 69 12.18 14.38 -7.15
C LYS A 69 10.97 13.93 -6.34
N CYS A 70 9.85 13.61 -7.02
CA CYS A 70 8.60 13.24 -6.34
C CYS A 70 8.68 11.90 -5.58
N PHE A 71 9.73 11.10 -5.78
CA PHE A 71 9.94 9.82 -5.09
C PHE A 71 10.95 9.89 -3.96
N ASP A 72 11.64 11.01 -3.72
CA ASP A 72 12.77 11.07 -2.77
C ASP A 72 12.36 10.60 -1.36
N THR A 73 11.24 11.12 -0.83
CA THR A 73 10.71 10.69 0.47
C THR A 73 10.30 9.22 0.50
N PHE A 74 9.72 8.73 -0.60
CA PHE A 74 9.34 7.32 -0.74
C PHE A 74 10.58 6.41 -0.74
N LEU A 75 11.63 6.79 -1.45
CA LEU A 75 12.87 6.03 -1.51
C LEU A 75 13.58 5.99 -0.15
N GLY A 76 13.62 7.09 0.59
CA GLY A 76 14.16 7.11 1.94
C GLY A 76 13.38 6.19 2.90
N THR A 77 12.06 6.14 2.76
CA THR A 77 11.21 5.21 3.53
C THR A 77 11.47 3.77 3.12
N LEU A 78 11.53 3.48 1.82
CA LEU A 78 11.79 2.15 1.28
C LEU A 78 13.18 1.63 1.68
N GLU A 79 14.17 2.51 1.77
CA GLU A 79 15.52 2.17 2.22
C GLU A 79 15.54 1.83 3.71
N THR A 80 14.94 2.69 4.53
CA THR A 80 14.87 2.51 6.00
C THR A 80 14.23 1.19 6.39
N TRP A 81 13.15 0.81 5.71
CA TRP A 81 12.32 -0.34 6.05
C TRP A 81 12.50 -1.51 5.07
N LEU A 82 13.62 -1.57 4.35
CA LEU A 82 13.80 -2.50 3.24
C LEU A 82 13.68 -3.97 3.68
N GLU A 83 14.22 -4.30 4.86
CA GLU A 83 14.25 -5.67 5.37
C GLU A 83 12.84 -6.16 5.76
N GLU A 84 12.02 -5.30 6.36
CA GLU A 84 10.64 -5.57 6.73
C GLU A 84 9.75 -5.66 5.48
N ILE A 85 9.91 -4.72 4.55
CA ILE A 85 9.19 -4.71 3.28
C ILE A 85 9.50 -5.96 2.47
N ALA A 86 10.74 -6.46 2.52
CA ALA A 86 11.14 -7.68 1.82
C ALA A 86 10.41 -8.94 2.32
N ASN A 87 9.87 -8.93 3.54
CA ASN A 87 9.08 -10.05 4.07
C ASN A 87 7.78 -10.26 3.28
N TYR A 88 7.30 -9.23 2.58
CA TYR A 88 6.19 -9.35 1.64
C TYR A 88 6.44 -10.43 0.57
N PHE A 89 7.68 -10.62 0.12
CA PHE A 89 7.99 -11.63 -0.90
C PHE A 89 7.90 -13.08 -0.40
N VAL A 90 7.82 -13.28 0.92
CA VAL A 90 7.69 -14.61 1.53
C VAL A 90 6.23 -14.93 1.77
N ALA A 91 5.55 -14.15 2.61
CA ALA A 91 4.19 -14.46 3.05
C ALA A 91 3.10 -13.71 2.27
N ARG A 92 3.45 -12.64 1.55
CA ARG A 92 2.53 -11.76 0.79
C ARG A 92 1.37 -11.21 1.62
N GLU A 93 1.57 -11.13 2.93
CA GLU A 93 0.61 -10.56 3.86
C GLU A 93 0.38 -9.08 3.55
N ASN A 94 -0.87 -8.65 3.72
CA ASN A 94 -1.24 -7.25 3.57
C ASN A 94 -1.78 -6.72 4.91
N SER A 95 -1.74 -5.40 5.07
CA SER A 95 -2.24 -4.73 6.27
C SER A 95 -3.77 -4.71 6.37
N GLY A 96 -4.51 -5.36 5.46
CA GLY A 96 -5.97 -5.27 5.37
C GLY A 96 -6.67 -5.77 6.62
N PHE A 97 -6.20 -6.88 7.20
CA PHE A 97 -6.72 -7.36 8.49
C PHE A 97 -6.48 -6.34 9.61
N VAL A 98 -5.24 -5.84 9.72
CA VAL A 98 -4.84 -4.86 10.75
C VAL A 98 -5.64 -3.57 10.60
N GLU A 99 -5.86 -3.11 9.36
CA GLU A 99 -6.67 -1.93 9.06
C GLU A 99 -8.15 -2.15 9.43
N GLY A 100 -8.72 -3.30 9.07
CA GLY A 100 -10.08 -3.69 9.45
C GLY A 100 -10.26 -3.72 10.97
N LEU A 101 -9.31 -4.34 11.68
CA LEU A 101 -9.28 -4.36 13.14
C LEU A 101 -9.18 -2.95 13.74
N ASN A 102 -8.26 -2.13 13.23
CA ASN A 102 -8.11 -0.74 13.65
C ASN A 102 -9.39 0.08 13.44
N ASN A 103 -10.09 -0.12 12.32
CA ASN A 103 -11.35 0.54 12.05
C ASN A 103 -12.45 0.08 13.02
N ARG A 104 -12.54 -1.22 13.32
CA ARG A 104 -13.48 -1.76 14.32
C ARG A 104 -13.21 -1.19 15.71
N ILE A 105 -11.94 -1.16 16.14
CA ILE A 105 -11.54 -0.54 17.42
C ILE A 105 -11.90 0.94 17.45
N LYS A 106 -11.68 1.69 16.37
CA LYS A 106 -12.10 3.11 16.27
C LYS A 106 -13.61 3.28 16.44
N VAL A 107 -14.42 2.40 15.83
CA VAL A 107 -15.89 2.42 15.99
C VAL A 107 -16.28 2.14 17.45
N ILE A 108 -15.67 1.15 18.10
CA ILE A 108 -15.90 0.84 19.52
C ILE A 108 -15.57 2.06 20.39
N LYS A 109 -14.40 2.68 20.17
CA LYS A 109 -14.00 3.91 20.90
C LYS A 109 -14.99 5.06 20.71
N ARG A 110 -15.56 5.23 19.51
CA ARG A 110 -16.56 6.28 19.24
C ARG A 110 -17.89 6.02 19.94
N ARG A 111 -18.31 4.76 20.12
CA ARG A 111 -19.57 4.41 20.81
C ARG A 111 -19.43 4.47 22.33
N CYS A 112 -18.24 4.18 22.85
CA CYS A 112 -17.98 4.14 24.28
C CYS A 112 -17.34 5.45 24.78
N TYR A 113 -18.08 6.56 24.69
CA TYR A 113 -17.67 7.84 25.27
C TYR A 113 -17.37 7.68 26.77
N GLY A 114 -16.24 8.20 27.25
CA GLY A 114 -15.87 8.19 28.67
C GLY A 114 -15.07 6.97 29.16
N LEU A 115 -14.69 6.01 28.29
CA LEU A 115 -13.76 4.95 28.66
C LEU A 115 -12.31 5.48 28.77
N VAL A 116 -11.99 6.06 29.93
CA VAL A 116 -10.61 6.48 30.28
C VAL A 116 -9.76 5.28 30.70
N ASN A 117 -10.40 4.23 31.24
CA ASN A 117 -9.71 3.04 31.72
C ASN A 117 -9.38 2.07 30.57
N LYS A 118 -8.08 1.81 30.37
CA LYS A 118 -7.56 0.87 29.36
C LYS A 118 -8.12 -0.54 29.53
N ASN A 119 -8.31 -1.02 30.77
CA ASN A 119 -8.82 -2.36 31.03
C ASN A 119 -10.25 -2.51 30.51
N HIS A 120 -11.11 -1.51 30.73
CA HIS A 120 -12.48 -1.53 30.22
C HIS A 120 -12.53 -1.44 28.69
N LEU A 121 -11.61 -0.69 28.07
CA LEU A 121 -11.48 -0.66 26.62
C LEU A 121 -11.11 -2.04 26.06
N PHE A 122 -10.12 -2.71 26.64
CA PHE A 122 -9.73 -4.06 26.20
C PHE A 122 -10.84 -5.08 26.44
N GLN A 123 -11.51 -5.06 27.59
CA GLN A 123 -12.68 -5.91 27.84
C GLN A 123 -13.77 -5.71 26.77
N ARG A 124 -14.07 -4.46 26.43
CA ARG A 124 -15.08 -4.15 25.40
C ARG A 124 -14.63 -4.61 24.01
N ILE A 125 -13.36 -4.41 23.66
CA ILE A 125 -12.79 -4.90 22.40
C ILE A 125 -12.91 -6.43 22.34
N THR A 126 -12.52 -7.15 23.40
CA THR A 126 -12.64 -8.61 23.46
C THR A 126 -14.08 -9.07 23.31
N LEU A 127 -15.03 -8.50 24.06
CA LEU A 127 -16.45 -8.85 23.95
C LEU A 127 -17.01 -8.63 22.55
N GLU A 128 -16.68 -7.51 21.91
CA GLU A 128 -17.16 -7.18 20.57
C GLU A 128 -16.49 -8.00 19.46
N LEU A 129 -15.25 -8.43 19.65
CA LEU A 129 -14.54 -9.28 18.69
C LEU A 129 -14.95 -10.76 18.82
N SER A 130 -15.12 -11.26 20.05
CA SER A 130 -15.51 -12.64 20.34
C SER A 130 -17.03 -12.88 20.24
N GLY A 131 -17.86 -11.85 20.42
CA GLY A 131 -19.31 -11.97 20.40
C GLY A 131 -19.93 -12.32 19.04
N GLY A 132 -19.16 -12.30 17.95
CA GLY A 132 -19.60 -12.77 16.63
C GLY A 132 -19.75 -14.29 16.53
N ASP A 133 -19.02 -15.03 17.36
CA ASP A 133 -19.02 -16.51 17.34
C ASP A 133 -20.06 -17.13 18.30
N CYS A 134 -20.66 -16.33 19.19
CA CYS A 134 -21.66 -16.80 20.16
C CYS A 134 -23.12 -16.63 19.70
N PHE A 135 -23.37 -16.10 18.51
CA PHE A 135 -24.72 -15.90 17.96
C PHE A 135 -24.85 -16.33 16.49
N ALA A 136 -23.94 -17.16 15.99
CA ALA A 136 -24.02 -17.83 14.68
C ALA A 136 -24.43 -19.29 14.83
#